data_AF-A0A2M7CIF6-F1
#
_entry.id   AF-A0A2M7CIF6-F1
#
_cell.length_a   1.000
_cell.length_b   1.000
_cell.length_c   1.000
_cell.angle_alpha   90.00
_cell.angle_beta   90.00
_cell.angle_gamma   90.00
#
_symmetry.space_group_name_H-M   'P 1'
#
loop_
_entity.id
_entity.type
_entity.pdbx_description
1 polymer ?
#
loop_
_entity_poly.entity_id
_entity_poly.type
_entity_poly.pdbx_seq_one_letter_code
_entity_poly.pdbx_strand_id
1 'polypeptide(L)'
;MEVNTLTKTREQRLADLFTQGKILGFFNDDLRYIIRYVKSLRQEAWQLLLSQAPTNNDLRYIIRYVKSLRQKAGQQLLRQAPTNDDLCYIIEYVKSLRQEAW
;
A
#
# COMPACT_ATOMS: atom_id res chain seq x y z
N MET A 1 9.46 -41.22 5.32
CA MET A 1 9.51 -40.11 6.31
C MET A 1 9.00 -38.86 5.61
N GLU A 2 7.71 -38.59 5.71
CA GLU A 2 7.11 -37.37 5.15
C GLU A 2 7.39 -36.20 6.08
N VAL A 3 8.19 -35.25 5.60
CA VAL A 3 8.50 -34.03 6.35
C VAL A 3 7.26 -33.14 6.33
N ASN A 4 6.65 -33.06 7.50
CA ASN A 4 5.54 -32.22 7.90
C ASN A 4 5.62 -30.78 7.35
N THR A 5 4.82 -30.44 6.32
CA THR A 5 4.73 -29.09 5.72
C THR A 5 3.78 -28.18 6.50
N LEU A 6 3.83 -28.21 7.84
CA LEU A 6 2.92 -27.43 8.68
C LEU A 6 3.44 -26.01 8.94
N THR A 7 2.60 -25.06 8.55
CA THR A 7 2.61 -23.60 8.80
C THR A 7 3.43 -22.72 7.86
N LYS A 8 2.92 -22.54 6.63
CA LYS A 8 3.23 -21.33 5.84
C LYS A 8 2.91 -20.09 6.66
N THR A 9 3.85 -19.14 6.74
CA THR A 9 3.65 -17.85 7.40
C THR A 9 2.52 -17.08 6.71
N ARG A 10 1.87 -16.15 7.41
CA ARG A 10 0.82 -15.29 6.81
C ARG A 10 1.32 -14.58 5.56
N GLU A 11 2.59 -14.19 5.53
CA GLU A 11 3.28 -13.63 4.38
C GLU A 11 3.35 -14.61 3.19
N GLN A 12 3.81 -15.85 3.43
CA GLN A 12 3.89 -16.87 2.39
C GLN A 12 2.52 -17.22 1.80
N ARG A 13 1.47 -17.30 2.64
CA ARG A 13 0.09 -17.55 2.17
C ARG A 13 -0.43 -16.42 1.28
N LEU A 14 -0.18 -15.17 1.67
CA LEU A 14 -0.57 -14.01 0.86
C LEU A 14 0.20 -13.96 -0.46
N ALA A 15 1.48 -14.30 -0.45
CA ALA A 15 2.30 -14.40 -1.66
C ALA A 15 1.81 -15.47 -2.63
N ASP A 16 1.44 -16.64 -2.11
CA ASP A 16 0.90 -17.73 -2.93
C ASP A 16 -0.44 -17.33 -3.57
N LEU A 17 -1.36 -16.74 -2.79
CA LEU A 17 -2.66 -16.29 -3.30
C LEU A 17 -2.53 -15.19 -4.36
N PHE A 18 -1.59 -14.26 -4.15
CA PHE A 18 -1.29 -13.19 -5.09
C PHE A 18 -0.72 -13.74 -6.40
N THR A 19 0.21 -14.69 -6.32
CA THR A 19 0.87 -15.32 -7.49
C THR A 19 -0.07 -16.24 -8.28
N GLN A 20 -1.05 -16.87 -7.62
CA GLN A 20 -2.04 -17.75 -8.27
C GLN A 20 -3.14 -17.00 -9.06
N GLY A 21 -3.00 -15.70 -9.28
CA GLY A 21 -3.95 -14.93 -10.09
C GLY A 21 -5.29 -14.66 -9.40
N LYS A 22 -5.43 -14.92 -8.08
CA LYS A 22 -6.59 -14.48 -7.28
C LYS A 22 -6.51 -12.99 -6.91
N ILE A 23 -6.01 -12.19 -7.85
CA ILE A 23 -5.82 -10.74 -7.77
C ILE A 23 -7.18 -10.03 -7.63
N LEU A 24 -8.25 -10.62 -8.17
CA LEU A 24 -9.60 -10.04 -8.23
C LEU A 24 -10.37 -10.06 -6.89
N GLY A 25 -9.83 -10.66 -5.82
CA GLY A 25 -10.52 -10.80 -4.54
C GLY A 25 -9.94 -10.00 -3.38
N PHE A 26 -8.88 -9.21 -3.59
CA PHE A 26 -8.25 -8.44 -2.53
C PHE A 26 -8.87 -7.06 -2.41
N PHE A 27 -9.32 -6.71 -1.20
CA PHE A 27 -9.76 -5.36 -0.89
C PHE A 27 -8.56 -4.43 -0.68
N ASN A 28 -8.77 -3.11 -0.76
CA ASN A 28 -7.72 -2.12 -0.49
C ASN A 28 -7.00 -2.38 0.84
N ASP A 29 -7.72 -2.80 1.88
CA ASP A 29 -7.18 -3.16 3.19
C ASP A 29 -6.13 -4.28 3.10
N ASP A 30 -6.44 -5.36 2.39
CA ASP A 30 -5.51 -6.46 2.19
C ASP A 30 -4.26 -6.00 1.45
N LEU A 31 -4.43 -5.17 0.42
CA LEU A 31 -3.32 -4.61 -0.35
C LEU A 31 -2.46 -3.69 0.49
N ARG A 32 -3.03 -2.84 1.35
CA ARG A 32 -2.28 -2.01 2.30
C ARG A 32 -1.44 -2.87 3.24
N TYR A 33 -1.99 -3.98 3.72
CA TYR A 33 -1.26 -4.94 4.54
C TYR A 33 -0.11 -5.58 3.77
N ILE A 34 -0.34 -6.06 2.55
CA ILE A 34 0.70 -6.65 1.70
C ILE A 34 1.81 -5.63 1.41
N ILE A 35 1.45 -4.42 0.98
CA ILE A 35 2.40 -3.33 0.69
C ILE A 35 3.28 -3.02 1.92
N ARG A 36 2.68 -3.00 3.12
CA ARG A 36 3.39 -2.69 4.37
C ARG A 36 4.35 -3.81 4.77
N TYR A 37 3.88 -5.05 4.77
CA TYR A 37 4.59 -6.15 5.43
C TYR A 37 5.34 -7.09 4.47
N VAL A 38 4.88 -7.26 3.23
CA VAL A 38 5.44 -8.22 2.27
C VAL A 38 6.29 -7.48 1.24
N LYS A 39 7.59 -7.33 1.53
CA LYS A 39 8.51 -6.53 0.70
C LYS A 39 8.57 -7.01 -0.76
N SER A 40 8.51 -8.33 -0.98
CA SER A 40 8.62 -8.95 -2.30
C SER A 40 7.44 -8.68 -3.23
N LEU A 41 6.25 -8.38 -2.70
CA LEU A 41 5.04 -8.12 -3.49
C LEU A 41 4.63 -6.65 -3.48
N ARG A 42 5.44 -5.80 -2.85
CA ARG A 42 5.05 -4.43 -2.52
C ARG A 42 4.70 -3.63 -3.78
N GLN A 43 5.47 -3.78 -4.85
CA GLN A 43 5.26 -2.98 -6.05
C GLN A 43 4.02 -3.45 -6.79
N GLU A 44 3.81 -4.75 -6.90
CA GLU A 44 2.66 -5.37 -7.54
C GLU A 44 1.37 -5.04 -6.79
N ALA A 45 1.37 -5.16 -5.46
CA ALA A 45 0.24 -4.79 -4.62
C ALA A 45 -0.03 -3.27 -4.68
N TRP A 46 1.01 -2.44 -4.80
CA TRP A 46 0.85 -1.01 -5.03
C TRP A 46 0.17 -0.69 -6.37
N GLN A 47 0.57 -1.35 -7.46
CA GLN A 47 -0.07 -1.16 -8.76
C GLN A 47 -1.53 -1.61 -8.74
N LEU A 48 -1.81 -2.75 -8.12
CA LEU A 48 -3.17 -3.25 -7.98
C LEU A 48 -4.04 -2.30 -7.15
N LEU A 49 -3.51 -1.78 -6.04
CA LEU A 49 -4.20 -0.80 -5.21
C LEU A 49 -4.55 0.45 -6.02
N LEU A 50 -3.63 0.95 -6.85
CA LEU A 50 -3.89 2.08 -7.74
C LEU A 50 -4.99 1.79 -8.77
N SER A 51 -5.02 0.58 -9.34
CA SER A 51 -6.08 0.18 -10.28
C SER A 51 -7.47 0.05 -9.63
N GLN A 52 -7.52 -0.10 -8.31
CA GLN A 52 -8.78 -0.16 -7.53
C GLN A 52 -9.26 1.23 -7.08
N ALA A 53 -8.66 2.32 -7.58
CA ALA A 53 -9.01 3.69 -7.19
C ALA A 53 -8.97 3.91 -5.66
N PRO A 54 -7.77 3.92 -5.06
CA PRO A 54 -7.62 3.95 -3.61
C PRO A 54 -8.15 5.25 -3.03
N THR A 55 -8.78 5.16 -1.86
CA THR A 55 -9.30 6.32 -1.14
C THR A 55 -8.16 7.18 -0.56
N ASN A 56 -8.44 8.42 -0.18
CA ASN A 56 -7.49 9.25 0.56
C ASN A 56 -6.98 8.55 1.83
N ASN A 57 -7.84 7.78 2.53
CA ASN A 57 -7.45 7.00 3.70
C ASN A 57 -6.44 5.91 3.36
N ASP A 58 -6.58 5.26 2.21
CA ASP A 58 -5.64 4.25 1.76
C ASP A 58 -4.27 4.87 1.50
N LEU A 59 -4.23 6.01 0.81
CA LEU A 59 -3.00 6.74 0.52
C LEU A 59 -2.33 7.28 1.80
N ARG A 60 -3.09 7.83 2.74
CA ARG A 60 -2.59 8.24 4.06
C ARG A 60 -1.93 7.09 4.81
N TYR A 61 -2.52 5.90 4.76
CA TYR A 61 -1.91 4.71 5.38
C TYR A 61 -0.54 4.40 4.76
N ILE A 62 -0.41 4.44 3.43
CA ILE A 62 0.87 4.22 2.74
C ILE A 62 1.88 5.32 3.10
N ILE A 63 1.46 6.59 3.09
CA ILE A 63 2.29 7.73 3.50
C ILE A 63 2.83 7.55 4.93
N ARG A 64 1.97 7.15 5.86
CA ARG A 64 2.39 6.98 7.26
C ARG A 64 3.36 5.82 7.43
N TYR A 65 3.04 4.64 6.89
CA TYR A 65 3.70 3.39 7.27
C TYR A 65 4.75 2.87 6.27
N VAL A 66 4.76 3.32 5.02
CA VAL A 66 5.59 2.70 3.98
C VAL A 66 6.57 3.71 3.38
N LYS A 67 7.72 3.89 4.06
CA LYS A 67 8.73 4.91 3.71
C LYS A 67 9.11 4.92 2.22
N SER A 68 9.27 3.75 1.60
CA SER A 68 9.67 3.63 0.19
C SER A 68 8.62 4.08 -0.82
N LEU A 69 7.36 4.22 -0.41
CA LEU A 69 6.25 4.63 -1.29
C LEU A 69 5.66 6.00 -0.94
N ARG A 70 6.12 6.65 0.14
CA ARG A 70 5.59 7.95 0.61
C ARG A 70 5.47 9.01 -0.48
N GLN A 71 6.53 9.18 -1.26
CA GLN A 71 6.54 10.16 -2.34
C GLN A 71 5.44 9.87 -3.37
N LYS A 72 5.33 8.62 -3.82
CA LYS A 72 4.33 8.20 -4.81
C LYS A 72 2.91 8.33 -4.27
N ALA A 73 2.69 7.92 -3.02
CA ALA A 73 1.38 8.02 -2.38
C ALA A 73 0.97 9.48 -2.13
N GLY A 74 1.91 10.34 -1.71
CA GLY A 74 1.68 11.79 -1.56
C GLY A 74 1.33 12.45 -2.89
N GLN A 75 2.07 12.15 -3.97
CA GLN A 75 1.76 12.65 -5.31
C GLN A 75 0.40 12.18 -5.80
N GLN A 76 0.03 10.93 -5.54
CA GLN A 76 -1.30 10.43 -5.91
C GLN A 76 -2.40 11.12 -5.12
N LEU A 77 -2.20 11.37 -3.81
CA LEU A 77 -3.17 12.03 -2.94
C LEU A 77 -3.43 13.48 -3.37
N LEU A 78 -2.38 14.22 -3.76
CA LEU A 78 -2.50 15.57 -4.31
C LEU A 78 -3.31 15.63 -5.62
N ARG A 79 -3.28 14.56 -6.43
CA ARG A 79 -4.01 14.49 -7.71
C ARG A 79 -5.49 14.13 -7.55
N GLN A 80 -5.91 13.69 -6.37
CA GLN A 80 -7.32 13.44 -6.07
C GLN A 80 -7.98 14.75 -5.62
N ALA A 81 -8.84 14.70 -4.61
CA ALA A 81 -9.36 15.87 -3.91
C ALA A 81 -8.94 15.75 -2.43
N PRO A 82 -7.72 16.17 -2.06
CA PRO A 82 -7.26 16.07 -0.69
C PRO A 82 -8.04 17.04 0.21
N THR A 83 -8.33 16.59 1.43
CA THR A 83 -8.82 17.44 2.52
C THR A 83 -7.65 18.14 3.21
N ASN A 84 -7.92 19.15 4.05
CA ASN A 84 -6.88 19.79 4.86
C ASN A 84 -6.11 18.78 5.72
N ASP A 85 -6.80 17.78 6.27
CA ASP A 85 -6.16 16.69 7.02
C ASP A 85 -5.22 15.88 6.14
N ASP A 86 -5.61 15.58 4.89
CA ASP A 86 -4.76 14.87 3.93
C ASP A 86 -3.49 15.67 3.60
N LEU A 87 -3.60 16.99 3.45
CA LEU A 87 -2.48 17.88 3.24
C LEU A 87 -1.53 17.92 4.45
N CYS A 88 -2.06 17.94 5.68
CA CYS A 88 -1.25 17.83 6.89
C CYS A 88 -0.41 16.54 6.91
N TYR A 89 -0.97 15.41 6.49
CA TYR A 89 -0.22 14.16 6.36
C TYR A 89 0.92 14.27 5.33
N ILE A 90 0.69 14.93 4.19
CA ILE A 90 1.74 15.14 3.18
C ILE A 90 2.85 16.03 3.76
N ILE A 91 2.50 17.13 4.42
CA ILE A 91 3.46 18.05 5.03
C ILE A 91 4.32 17.36 6.09
N GLU A 92 3.68 16.56 6.95
CA GLU A 92 4.35 15.85 8.04
C GLU A 92 5.31 14.78 7.51
N TYR A 93 4.86 13.94 6.57
CA TYR A 93 5.58 12.71 6.20
C TYR A 93 6.35 12.78 4.87
N VAL A 94 6.06 13.75 4.00
CA VAL A 94 6.63 13.86 2.65
C VAL A 94 7.27 15.23 2.43
N LYS A 95 8.50 15.39 2.97
CA LYS A 95 9.23 16.67 2.97
C LYS A 95 9.30 17.37 1.60
N SER A 96 9.47 16.59 0.54
CA SER A 96 9.58 17.04 -0.85
C SER A 96 8.27 17.54 -1.47
N LEU A 97 7.12 17.34 -0.82
CA LEU A 97 5.80 17.77 -1.30
C LEU A 97 5.17 18.84 -0.40
N ARG A 98 5.93 19.44 0.52
CA ARG A 98 5.41 20.40 1.49
C ARG A 98 4.89 21.68 0.85
N GLN A 99 5.56 22.15 -0.20
CA GLN A 99 5.17 23.39 -0.88
C GLN A 99 3.91 23.18 -1.69
N GLU A 100 3.76 22.02 -2.31
CA GLU A 100 2.57 21.64 -3.07
C GLU A 100 1.34 21.36 -2.19
N ALA A 101 1.56 21.10 -0.90
CA ALA A 101 0.52 20.83 0.07
C ALA A 101 0.14 22.05 0.95
N TRP A 102 0.78 23.20 0.75
CA TRP A 102 0.51 24.47 1.44
C TRP A 102 -0.34 25.39 0.58
#